data_AF-X0VQW4-F1
#
_entry.id   AF-X0VQW4-F1
#
_cell.length_a   1.000
_cell.length_b   1.000
_cell.length_c   1.000
_cell.angle_alpha   90.00
_cell.angle_beta   90.00
_cell.angle_gamma   90.00
#
_symmetry.space_group_name_H-M   'P 1'
#
loop_
_entity.id
_entity.type
_entity.pdbx_description
1 polymer ?
#
loop_
_entity_poly.entity_id
_entity_poly.type
_entity_poly.pdbx_seq_one_letter_code
_entity_poly.pdbx_strand_id
1 'polypeptide(L)'
;MRMERNKISRKGEDEASWIFDEIGQITQSAEIVKESFRKLELSDALVREVIQNSLDARLSGATLKVLFSFNKIENEFVYGYLKTLMDHLEAEKYPRGGPVLPEELISEVKTSQIVNVLCIEDLGTTGLDGDIMSLESNYGAFFRGEGISNKEGTKGGRWGQGKTTLNMASKIKAFWGLTRRHSDSLEYLMGKALLYPHTSRGKHYVTSGLYTKPKSIPISDPAVLKEF
;
A
#
# COMPACT_ATOMS: atom_id res chain seq x y z
N MET A 1 36.15 -7.86 -10.45
CA MET A 1 35.65 -7.26 -11.71
C MET A 1 34.24 -6.75 -11.45
N ARG A 2 34.11 -5.49 -11.04
CA ARG A 2 32.84 -4.84 -10.68
C ARG A 2 32.07 -4.58 -11.97
N MET A 3 30.89 -5.17 -12.14
CA MET A 3 29.96 -4.73 -13.17
C MET A 3 29.33 -3.41 -12.72
N GLU A 4 29.57 -2.36 -13.49
CA GLU A 4 28.87 -1.09 -13.37
C GLU A 4 27.38 -1.31 -13.64
N ARG A 5 26.55 -1.02 -12.63
CA ARG A 5 25.11 -0.93 -12.82
C ARG A 5 24.81 0.39 -13.53
N ASN A 6 24.52 0.29 -14.82
CA ASN A 6 24.10 1.40 -15.67
C ASN A 6 22.89 2.11 -15.04
N LYS A 7 23.07 3.39 -14.67
CA LYS A 7 21.99 4.33 -14.40
C LYS A 7 21.24 4.59 -15.70
N ILE A 8 20.16 3.84 -15.94
CA ILE A 8 19.19 4.20 -16.99
C ILE A 8 18.31 5.30 -16.41
N SER A 9 18.67 6.54 -16.74
CA SER A 9 17.79 7.69 -16.65
C SER A 9 16.65 7.53 -17.68
N ARG A 10 15.46 7.13 -17.22
CA ARG A 10 14.21 7.31 -17.97
C ARG A 10 13.28 8.22 -17.16
N LYS A 11 13.53 9.52 -17.23
CA LYS A 11 12.51 10.54 -16.92
C LYS A 11 11.54 10.60 -18.09
N GLY A 12 10.31 10.17 -17.88
CA GLY A 12 9.22 10.34 -18.83
C GLY A 12 8.05 9.46 -18.44
N GLU A 13 6.98 10.10 -17.96
CA GLU A 13 5.58 9.67 -17.74
C GLU A 13 5.26 8.22 -17.31
N ASP A 14 5.94 7.17 -17.76
CA ASP A 14 5.68 5.75 -17.44
C ASP A 14 6.31 5.24 -16.13
N GLU A 15 6.99 6.10 -15.36
CA GLU A 15 7.66 5.70 -14.12
C GLU A 15 6.67 5.55 -12.96
N ALA A 16 6.80 4.47 -12.18
CA ALA A 16 5.95 4.24 -11.04
C ALA A 16 6.23 5.24 -9.91
N SER A 17 5.17 5.79 -9.33
CA SER A 17 5.25 6.82 -8.29
C SER A 17 4.07 6.75 -7.34
N TRP A 18 4.22 7.37 -6.17
CA TRP A 18 3.11 7.60 -5.25
C TRP A 18 2.23 8.75 -5.76
N ILE A 19 0.96 8.45 -5.98
CA ILE A 19 -0.04 9.39 -6.46
C ILE A 19 -1.13 9.51 -5.39
N PHE A 20 -1.38 10.74 -4.94
CA PHE A 20 -2.48 11.10 -4.06
C PHE A 20 -3.41 12.06 -4.80
N ASP A 21 -4.71 11.88 -4.65
CA ASP A 21 -5.69 12.76 -5.27
C ASP A 21 -5.81 14.08 -4.50
N GLU A 22 -6.00 15.18 -5.22
CA GLU A 22 -6.17 16.51 -4.62
C GLU A 22 -7.58 16.65 -4.02
N ILE A 23 -7.68 17.27 -2.83
CA ILE A 23 -8.97 17.58 -2.19
C ILE A 23 -9.77 18.49 -3.13
N GLY A 24 -10.96 18.05 -3.53
CA GLY A 24 -11.83 18.76 -4.48
C GLY A 24 -11.96 18.09 -5.85
N GLN A 25 -11.06 17.16 -6.21
CA GLN A 25 -11.24 16.29 -7.37
C GLN A 25 -12.12 15.06 -7.07
N ILE A 26 -12.29 14.73 -5.77
CA ILE A 26 -13.12 13.62 -5.28
C ILE A 26 -14.21 14.21 -4.36
N THR A 27 -15.48 13.91 -4.66
CA THR A 27 -16.66 14.36 -3.89
C THR A 27 -16.85 13.62 -2.56
N GLN A 28 -16.18 12.49 -2.37
CA GLN A 28 -16.20 11.72 -1.13
C GLN A 28 -14.96 12.03 -0.29
N SER A 29 -15.17 12.71 0.83
CA SER A 29 -14.21 12.73 1.92
C SER A 29 -14.05 11.30 2.43
N ALA A 30 -12.89 10.68 2.22
CA ALA A 30 -12.52 9.51 2.98
C ALA A 30 -12.63 9.88 4.46
N GLU A 31 -13.49 9.18 5.20
CA GLU A 31 -13.60 9.38 6.64
C GLU A 31 -12.20 9.29 7.23
N ILE A 32 -11.85 10.27 8.06
CA ILE A 32 -10.62 10.21 8.86
C ILE A 32 -10.74 8.93 9.67
N VAL A 33 -9.99 7.89 9.28
CA VAL A 33 -9.90 6.65 10.03
C VAL A 33 -9.38 7.06 11.40
N LYS A 34 -10.28 7.14 12.39
CA LYS A 34 -9.91 7.41 13.77
C LYS A 34 -8.99 6.27 14.19
N GLU A 35 -7.71 6.59 14.38
CA GLU A 35 -6.75 5.68 14.99
C GLU A 35 -7.25 5.37 16.41
N SER A 36 -7.95 4.25 16.56
CA SER A 36 -8.44 3.75 17.85
C SER A 36 -8.12 2.27 17.99
N PHE A 37 -6.94 1.86 17.53
CA PHE A 37 -6.42 0.50 17.75
C PHE A 37 -5.35 0.54 18.84
N ARG A 38 -5.63 -0.10 19.97
CA ARG A 38 -4.60 -0.37 20.99
C ARG A 38 -3.57 -1.34 20.41
N LYS A 39 -2.29 -1.18 20.74
CA LYS A 39 -1.16 -1.91 20.14
C LYS A 39 -1.27 -3.45 20.22
N LEU A 40 -1.93 -3.99 21.25
CA LEU A 40 -2.21 -5.43 21.43
C LEU A 40 -3.32 -5.95 20.49
N GLU A 41 -4.14 -5.08 19.89
CA GLU A 41 -5.18 -5.44 18.92
C GLU A 41 -4.63 -5.50 17.48
N LEU A 42 -3.53 -4.80 17.19
CA LEU A 42 -3.08 -4.61 15.80
C LEU A 42 -2.43 -5.86 15.19
N SER A 43 -1.57 -6.55 15.95
CA SER A 43 -0.95 -7.80 15.47
C SER A 43 -2.01 -8.89 15.25
N ASP A 44 -2.96 -9.00 16.18
CA ASP A 44 -4.02 -9.99 16.11
C ASP A 44 -4.98 -9.67 14.95
N ALA A 45 -5.35 -8.40 14.78
CA ALA A 45 -6.13 -7.95 13.65
C ALA A 45 -5.41 -8.23 12.33
N LEU A 46 -4.10 -7.95 12.24
CA LEU A 46 -3.30 -8.15 11.04
C LEU A 46 -3.27 -9.63 10.66
N VAL A 47 -2.93 -10.50 11.61
CA VAL A 47 -2.85 -11.94 11.39
C VAL A 47 -4.21 -12.50 10.98
N ARG A 48 -5.30 -12.10 11.66
CA ARG A 48 -6.65 -12.55 11.33
C ARG A 48 -7.08 -12.11 9.93
N GLU A 49 -6.88 -10.84 9.60
CA GLU A 49 -7.23 -10.27 8.29
C GLU A 49 -6.48 -10.97 7.16
N VAL A 50 -5.15 -11.11 7.30
CA VAL A 50 -4.32 -11.78 6.28
C VAL A 50 -4.76 -13.23 6.09
N ILE A 51 -4.95 -13.98 7.18
CA ILE A 51 -5.36 -15.38 7.11
C ILE A 51 -6.76 -15.50 6.49
N GLN A 52 -7.70 -14.61 6.85
CA GLN A 52 -9.03 -14.62 6.28
C GLN A 52 -9.01 -14.34 4.76
N ASN A 53 -8.30 -13.29 4.33
CA ASN A 53 -8.12 -12.99 2.90
C ASN A 53 -7.48 -14.18 2.14
N SER A 54 -6.50 -14.84 2.76
CA SER A 54 -5.84 -16.02 2.18
C SER A 54 -6.77 -17.23 2.09
N LEU A 55 -7.65 -17.43 3.08
CA LEU A 55 -8.64 -18.51 3.08
C LEU A 55 -9.72 -18.28 2.02
N ASP A 56 -10.20 -17.04 1.88
CA ASP A 56 -11.19 -16.65 0.88
C ASP A 56 -10.65 -16.82 -0.54
N ALA A 57 -9.35 -16.57 -0.75
CA ALA A 57 -8.65 -16.75 -2.02
C ALA A 57 -8.06 -18.15 -2.23
N ARG A 58 -8.30 -19.12 -1.34
CA ARG A 58 -7.67 -20.44 -1.39
C ARG A 58 -8.05 -21.21 -2.65
N LEU A 59 -7.07 -21.77 -3.34
CA LEU A 59 -7.31 -22.70 -4.45
C LEU A 59 -7.89 -24.02 -3.96
N SER A 60 -8.91 -24.52 -4.64
CA SER A 60 -9.51 -25.82 -4.33
C SER A 60 -8.48 -26.94 -4.39
N GLY A 61 -8.40 -27.75 -3.33
CA GLY A 61 -7.43 -28.84 -3.21
C GLY A 61 -5.99 -28.42 -2.90
N ALA A 62 -5.66 -27.13 -2.88
CA ALA A 62 -4.32 -26.65 -2.52
C ALA A 62 -4.13 -26.57 -1.00
N THR A 63 -2.89 -26.78 -0.54
CA THR A 63 -2.49 -26.46 0.84
C THR A 63 -2.20 -24.97 0.92
N LEU A 64 -2.96 -24.26 1.76
CA LEU A 64 -2.69 -22.85 2.05
C LEU A 64 -1.50 -22.75 3.01
N LYS A 65 -0.54 -21.90 2.68
CA LYS A 65 0.58 -21.55 3.56
C LYS A 65 0.72 -20.03 3.63
N VAL A 66 0.71 -19.47 4.83
CA VAL A 66 0.97 -18.05 5.08
C VAL A 66 2.29 -17.93 5.84
N LEU A 67 3.21 -17.12 5.34
CA LEU A 67 4.51 -16.86 5.95
C LEU A 67 4.63 -15.40 6.37
N PHE A 68 5.07 -15.16 7.61
CA PHE A 68 5.43 -13.85 8.11
C PHE A 68 6.94 -13.82 8.35
N SER A 69 7.65 -12.88 7.72
CA SER A 69 9.09 -12.72 7.89
C SER A 69 9.47 -11.28 8.20
N PHE A 70 10.41 -11.10 9.13
CA PHE A 70 10.99 -9.81 9.47
C PHE A 70 12.36 -9.69 8.82
N ASN A 71 12.47 -8.80 7.84
CA ASN A 71 13.65 -8.63 7.01
C ASN A 71 14.33 -7.29 7.32
N LYS A 72 15.64 -7.26 7.10
CA LYS A 72 16.47 -6.05 7.17
C LYS A 72 16.98 -5.77 5.76
N ILE A 73 16.52 -4.69 5.15
CA ILE A 73 16.84 -4.34 3.76
C ILE A 73 17.66 -3.04 3.75
N GLU A 74 18.63 -2.94 2.85
CA GLU A 74 19.39 -1.71 2.64
C GLU A 74 18.46 -0.55 2.26
N ASN A 75 18.59 0.58 2.97
CA ASN A 75 17.71 1.72 2.75
C ASN A 75 17.84 2.28 1.34
N GLU A 76 19.03 2.25 0.72
CA GLU A 76 19.21 2.73 -0.66
C GLU A 76 18.26 2.05 -1.65
N PHE A 77 18.03 0.74 -1.49
CA PHE A 77 17.09 -0.03 -2.29
C PHE A 77 15.64 0.38 -2.01
N VAL A 78 15.24 0.41 -0.73
CA VAL A 78 13.87 0.76 -0.31
C VAL A 78 13.52 2.21 -0.68
N TYR A 79 14.50 3.11 -0.61
CA TYR A 79 14.32 4.52 -0.89
C TYR A 79 13.93 4.78 -2.35
N GLY A 80 14.29 3.89 -3.28
CA GLY A 80 13.79 3.93 -4.65
C GLY A 80 12.25 3.92 -4.73
N TYR A 81 11.60 3.15 -3.87
CA TYR A 81 10.15 3.04 -3.77
C TYR A 81 9.51 4.13 -2.89
N LEU A 82 10.27 4.70 -1.94
CA LEU A 82 9.79 5.74 -1.04
C LEU A 82 9.96 7.16 -1.60
N LYS A 83 10.84 7.36 -2.57
CA LYS A 83 11.28 8.68 -3.03
C LYS A 83 10.14 9.67 -3.27
N THR A 84 9.09 9.25 -3.98
CA THR A 84 7.92 10.11 -4.26
C THR A 84 6.92 10.17 -3.11
N LEU A 85 6.95 9.20 -2.19
CA LEU A 85 6.15 9.25 -0.95
C LEU A 85 6.70 10.28 0.03
N MET A 86 8.02 10.52 0.04
CA MET A 86 8.67 11.38 1.04
C MET A 86 8.08 12.78 1.11
N ASP A 87 7.74 13.39 -0.04
CA ASP A 87 7.09 14.70 -0.09
C ASP A 87 5.74 14.74 0.66
N HIS A 88 5.08 13.59 0.82
CA HIS A 88 3.81 13.43 1.53
C HIS A 88 4.01 13.04 3.00
N LEU A 89 5.05 12.27 3.32
CA LEU A 89 5.37 11.92 4.71
C LEU A 89 5.87 13.14 5.50
N GLU A 90 6.63 14.01 4.84
CA GLU A 90 7.18 15.26 5.39
C GLU A 90 6.15 16.40 5.43
N ALA A 91 4.95 16.17 4.89
CA ALA A 91 3.91 17.18 4.78
C ALA A 91 3.28 17.53 6.14
N GLU A 92 2.53 18.64 6.15
CA GLU A 92 1.71 19.03 7.27
C GLU A 92 0.26 18.58 7.09
N LYS A 93 -0.38 18.18 8.18
CA LYS A 93 -1.79 17.80 8.22
C LYS A 93 -2.65 19.00 7.82
N TYR A 94 -3.66 18.74 6.99
CA TYR A 94 -4.68 19.69 6.60
C TYR A 94 -6.03 19.32 7.24
N PRO A 95 -6.85 20.28 7.68
CA PRO A 95 -6.58 21.72 7.83
C PRO A 95 -5.89 22.08 9.17
N ARG A 96 -5.57 21.07 9.99
CA ARG A 96 -5.20 21.27 11.41
C ARG A 96 -3.76 21.73 11.66
N GLY A 97 -2.86 21.62 10.67
CA GLY A 97 -1.43 21.85 10.84
C GLY A 97 -0.72 20.73 11.61
N GLY A 98 0.60 20.85 11.74
CA GLY A 98 1.48 19.86 12.37
C GLY A 98 1.83 18.69 11.46
N PRO A 99 2.88 17.91 11.75
CA PRO A 99 3.43 16.97 10.79
C PRO A 99 2.53 15.73 10.61
N VAL A 100 2.48 15.18 9.39
CA VAL A 100 1.72 13.96 9.05
C VAL A 100 2.19 12.77 9.89
N LEU A 101 3.50 12.58 9.99
CA LEU A 101 4.16 11.61 10.86
C LEU A 101 5.08 12.32 11.88
N PRO A 102 5.46 11.68 13.00
CA PRO A 102 6.44 12.24 13.92
C PRO A 102 7.77 12.56 13.22
N GLU A 103 8.36 13.72 13.54
CA GLU A 103 9.60 14.18 12.91
C GLU A 103 10.76 13.19 13.13
N GLU A 104 10.81 12.51 14.28
CA GLU A 104 11.84 11.52 14.56
C GLU A 104 11.73 10.31 13.62
N LEU A 105 10.51 9.91 13.27
CA LEU A 105 10.28 8.82 12.30
C LEU A 105 10.69 9.24 10.89
N ILE A 106 10.39 10.47 10.49
CA ILE A 106 10.85 11.02 9.21
C ILE A 106 12.38 11.02 9.15
N SER A 107 13.04 11.46 10.22
CA SER A 107 14.50 11.42 10.33
C SER A 107 15.05 9.99 10.28
N GLU A 108 14.39 9.03 10.94
CA GLU A 108 14.74 7.59 10.89
C GLU A 108 14.71 7.08 9.44
N VAL A 109 13.64 7.36 8.68
CA VAL A 109 13.49 6.92 7.29
C VAL A 109 14.58 7.51 6.39
N LYS A 110 14.96 8.77 6.59
CA LYS A 110 15.96 9.47 5.75
C LYS A 110 17.40 9.06 6.04
N THR A 111 17.71 8.77 7.30
CA THR A 111 19.10 8.62 7.75
C THR A 111 19.53 7.18 8.02
N SER A 112 18.56 6.28 8.30
CA SER A 112 18.89 4.88 8.57
C SER A 112 19.54 4.24 7.34
N GLN A 113 20.54 3.39 7.57
CA GLN A 113 21.15 2.58 6.51
C GLN A 113 20.34 1.31 6.21
N ILE A 114 19.50 0.90 7.16
CA ILE A 114 18.73 -0.35 7.11
C ILE A 114 17.27 -0.07 7.46
N VAL A 115 16.36 -0.64 6.69
CA VAL A 115 14.92 -0.59 6.93
C VAL A 115 14.46 -1.97 7.38
N ASN A 116 13.69 -2.01 8.47
CA ASN A 116 13.01 -3.22 8.90
C ASN A 116 11.70 -3.36 8.13
N VAL A 117 11.51 -4.50 7.48
CA VAL A 117 10.33 -4.79 6.65
C VAL A 117 9.65 -6.05 7.17
N LEU A 118 8.33 -5.99 7.34
CA LEU A 118 7.50 -7.17 7.50
C LEU A 118 7.05 -7.62 6.11
N CYS A 119 7.45 -8.83 5.72
CA CYS A 119 6.95 -9.48 4.51
C CYS A 119 5.90 -10.53 4.91
N ILE A 120 4.82 -10.57 4.15
CA ILE A 120 3.68 -11.47 4.35
C ILE A 120 3.41 -12.13 3.01
N GLU A 121 3.52 -13.45 2.95
CA GLU A 121 3.38 -14.23 1.73
C GLU A 121 2.29 -15.28 1.92
N ASP A 122 1.32 -15.34 1.02
CA ASP A 122 0.30 -16.38 0.94
C ASP A 122 0.51 -17.26 -0.30
N LEU A 123 0.59 -18.57 -0.09
CA LEU A 123 0.84 -19.58 -1.11
C LEU A 123 -0.32 -20.55 -1.17
N GLY A 124 -0.66 -21.01 -2.37
CA GLY A 124 -1.83 -21.87 -2.61
C GLY A 124 -3.14 -21.08 -2.72
N THR A 125 -3.06 -19.79 -3.07
CA THR A 125 -4.19 -18.90 -3.33
C THR A 125 -4.33 -18.59 -4.82
N THR A 126 -5.45 -17.99 -5.22
CA THR A 126 -5.71 -17.50 -6.58
C THR A 126 -4.84 -16.31 -6.95
N GLY A 127 -4.14 -15.69 -5.98
CA GLY A 127 -3.69 -14.31 -6.07
C GLY A 127 -4.87 -13.33 -6.05
N LEU A 128 -4.58 -12.04 -6.22
CA LEU A 128 -5.59 -11.00 -6.39
C LEU A 128 -6.09 -11.02 -7.84
N ASP A 129 -7.26 -11.61 -8.05
CA ASP A 129 -7.86 -11.80 -9.36
C ASP A 129 -8.92 -10.74 -9.72
N GLY A 130 -9.53 -10.93 -10.89
CA GLY A 130 -10.47 -9.99 -11.49
C GLY A 130 -9.82 -8.84 -12.26
N ASP A 131 -10.65 -7.94 -12.81
CA ASP A 131 -10.22 -6.81 -13.62
C ASP A 131 -9.43 -5.79 -12.78
N ILE A 132 -8.19 -5.52 -13.16
CA ILE A 132 -7.27 -4.63 -12.45
C ILE A 132 -7.73 -3.17 -12.40
N MET A 133 -8.66 -2.77 -13.28
CA MET A 133 -9.23 -1.43 -13.33
C MET A 133 -10.62 -1.32 -12.67
N SER A 134 -11.30 -2.45 -12.47
CA SER A 134 -12.61 -2.48 -11.80
C SER A 134 -12.44 -2.31 -10.29
N LEU A 135 -13.27 -1.48 -9.65
CA LEU A 135 -13.31 -1.34 -8.18
C LEU A 135 -13.97 -2.54 -7.49
N GLU A 136 -14.82 -3.26 -8.20
CA GLU A 136 -15.59 -4.41 -7.69
C GLU A 136 -14.82 -5.74 -7.80
N SER A 137 -13.67 -5.75 -8.48
CA SER A 137 -12.81 -6.94 -8.55
C SER A 137 -12.06 -7.16 -7.23
N ASN A 138 -11.59 -8.38 -6.98
CA ASN A 138 -10.76 -8.64 -5.80
C ASN A 138 -9.49 -7.77 -5.79
N TYR A 139 -8.86 -7.60 -6.96
CA TYR A 139 -7.72 -6.69 -7.13
C TYR A 139 -8.06 -5.23 -6.78
N GLY A 140 -9.13 -4.69 -7.38
CA GLY A 140 -9.53 -3.32 -7.15
C GLY A 140 -10.05 -3.07 -5.74
N ALA A 141 -10.81 -4.00 -5.19
CA ALA A 141 -11.28 -3.93 -3.82
C ALA A 141 -10.11 -3.92 -2.83
N PHE A 142 -9.04 -4.68 -3.08
CA PHE A 142 -7.87 -4.74 -2.22
C PHE A 142 -7.13 -3.39 -2.14
N PHE A 143 -6.81 -2.78 -3.30
CA PHE A 143 -6.06 -1.53 -3.30
C PHE A 143 -6.94 -0.27 -3.20
N ARG A 144 -8.12 -0.27 -3.81
CA ARG A 144 -8.93 0.94 -4.07
C ARG A 144 -10.31 0.95 -3.39
N GLY A 145 -10.73 -0.15 -2.76
CA GLY A 145 -12.06 -0.29 -2.16
C GLY A 145 -12.31 0.50 -0.86
N GLU A 146 -11.46 1.46 -0.50
CA GLU A 146 -11.72 2.34 0.66
C GLU A 146 -12.74 3.42 0.26
N GLY A 147 -13.85 3.50 0.99
CA GLY A 147 -14.87 4.54 0.77
C GLY A 147 -16.13 4.10 0.00
N ILE A 148 -16.26 2.82 -0.41
CA ILE A 148 -17.54 2.28 -0.90
C ILE A 148 -18.46 1.99 0.31
N SER A 149 -18.83 3.03 1.06
CA SER A 149 -19.87 2.99 2.09
C SER A 149 -21.24 3.28 1.48
N ASN A 150 -21.57 2.70 0.33
CA ASN A 150 -22.95 2.68 -0.16
C ASN A 150 -23.63 1.42 0.35
N LYS A 151 -24.20 1.51 1.55
CA LYS A 151 -25.44 0.84 1.95
C LYS A 151 -25.97 1.50 3.22
N GLU A 152 -26.88 2.45 3.02
CA GLU A 152 -27.91 2.76 3.99
C GLU A 152 -28.60 1.44 4.36
N GLY A 153 -28.41 0.99 5.60
CA GLY A 153 -28.96 -0.28 6.05
C GLY A 153 -28.16 -0.85 7.19
N THR A 154 -28.61 -0.53 8.41
CA THR A 154 -28.29 -1.23 9.66
C THR A 154 -27.95 -2.71 9.45
N LYS A 155 -26.67 -3.06 9.64
CA LYS A 155 -26.14 -4.32 10.18
C LYS A 155 -24.62 -4.23 10.24
N GLY A 156 -24.03 -4.57 11.38
CA GLY A 156 -22.59 -4.46 11.65
C GLY A 156 -21.74 -5.33 10.71
N GLY A 157 -21.33 -4.78 9.58
CA GLY A 157 -20.36 -5.37 8.67
C GLY A 157 -19.10 -4.50 8.62
N ARG A 158 -18.02 -4.94 9.27
CA ARG A 158 -16.68 -4.32 9.29
C ARG A 158 -15.94 -4.42 7.93
N TRP A 159 -16.63 -4.28 6.81
CA TRP A 159 -16.06 -4.55 5.47
C TRP A 159 -15.21 -3.42 4.87
N GLY A 160 -14.76 -2.47 5.70
CA GLY A 160 -13.76 -1.46 5.33
C GLY A 160 -12.58 -1.35 6.30
N GLN A 161 -12.58 -2.08 7.42
CA GLN A 161 -11.53 -1.95 8.45
C GLN A 161 -10.35 -2.89 8.21
N GLY A 162 -10.56 -4.03 7.55
CA GLY A 162 -9.56 -5.07 7.32
C GLY A 162 -8.28 -4.57 6.64
N LYS A 163 -8.41 -3.95 5.46
CA LYS A 163 -7.27 -3.48 4.64
C LYS A 163 -6.47 -2.35 5.28
N THR A 164 -7.12 -1.50 6.08
CA THR A 164 -6.41 -0.46 6.84
C THR A 164 -5.42 -1.06 7.83
N THR A 165 -5.58 -2.33 8.23
CA THR A 165 -4.67 -3.03 9.14
C THR A 165 -3.27 -3.20 8.55
N LEU A 166 -3.14 -3.43 7.23
CA LEU A 166 -1.83 -3.50 6.56
C LEU A 166 -1.11 -2.15 6.63
N ASN A 167 -1.81 -1.06 6.32
CA ASN A 167 -1.27 0.29 6.49
C ASN A 167 -0.91 0.56 7.96
N MET A 168 -1.79 0.24 8.90
CA MET A 168 -1.56 0.51 10.32
C MET A 168 -0.39 -0.29 10.90
N ALA A 169 -0.12 -1.49 10.39
CA ALA A 169 1.05 -2.29 10.76
C ALA A 169 2.39 -1.65 10.36
N SER A 170 2.38 -0.76 9.36
CA SER A 170 3.55 -0.02 8.90
C SER A 170 3.68 1.32 9.64
N LYS A 171 4.89 1.63 10.15
CA LYS A 171 5.14 2.93 10.81
C LYS A 171 4.85 4.12 9.89
N ILE A 172 5.16 3.99 8.60
CA ILE A 172 4.94 5.03 7.58
C ILE A 172 3.56 4.96 6.93
N LYS A 173 2.69 4.07 7.43
CA LYS A 173 1.32 3.86 6.94
C LYS A 173 1.21 3.46 5.47
N ALA A 174 2.26 2.84 4.93
CA ALA A 174 2.33 2.38 3.55
C ALA A 174 2.80 0.93 3.44
N PHE A 175 2.30 0.23 2.43
CA PHE A 175 2.70 -1.13 2.09
C PHE A 175 2.68 -1.33 0.56
N TRP A 176 3.30 -2.42 0.10
CA TRP A 176 3.23 -2.89 -1.28
C TRP A 176 2.65 -4.31 -1.31
N GLY A 177 1.84 -4.58 -2.33
CA GLY A 177 1.37 -5.91 -2.64
C GLY A 177 1.86 -6.33 -4.02
N LEU A 178 2.59 -7.43 -4.06
CA LEU A 178 2.90 -8.17 -5.28
C LEU A 178 1.96 -9.38 -5.32
N THR A 179 1.31 -9.58 -6.46
CA THR A 179 0.46 -10.74 -6.67
C THR A 179 0.83 -11.44 -7.96
N ARG A 180 0.66 -12.76 -7.98
CA ARG A 180 0.69 -13.58 -9.18
C ARG A 180 -0.64 -14.31 -9.30
N ARG A 181 -1.39 -14.03 -10.36
CA ARG A 181 -2.72 -14.62 -10.56
C ARG A 181 -2.63 -16.05 -11.03
N HIS A 182 -3.40 -16.95 -10.41
CA HIS A 182 -3.50 -18.33 -10.86
C HIS A 182 -4.16 -18.45 -12.24
N SER A 183 -5.15 -17.59 -12.55
CA SER A 183 -5.97 -17.68 -13.77
C SER A 183 -5.19 -17.48 -15.06
N ASP A 184 -4.17 -16.62 -15.05
CA ASP A 184 -3.42 -16.23 -16.25
C ASP A 184 -1.91 -16.05 -16.02
N SER A 185 -1.42 -16.37 -14.82
CA SER A 185 0.00 -16.20 -14.43
C SER A 185 0.53 -14.78 -14.52
N LEU A 186 -0.33 -13.76 -14.68
CA LEU A 186 0.11 -12.38 -14.71
C LEU A 186 0.44 -11.88 -13.31
N GLU A 187 1.47 -11.05 -13.25
CA GLU A 187 1.98 -10.46 -12.01
C GLU A 187 1.72 -8.96 -11.98
N TYR A 188 1.32 -8.47 -10.81
CA TYR A 188 1.05 -7.05 -10.60
C TYR A 188 1.59 -6.59 -9.26
N LEU A 189 2.31 -5.46 -9.29
CA LEU A 189 2.76 -4.73 -8.12
C LEU A 189 2.00 -3.41 -8.02
N MET A 190 1.51 -3.13 -6.82
CA MET A 190 0.93 -1.84 -6.46
C MET A 190 1.21 -1.55 -4.98
N GLY A 191 1.38 -0.28 -4.63
CA GLY A 191 1.48 0.14 -3.24
C GLY A 191 0.27 0.94 -2.80
N LYS A 192 0.04 0.97 -1.49
CA LYS A 192 -1.01 1.76 -0.86
C LYS A 192 -0.49 2.46 0.38
N ALA A 193 -0.83 3.73 0.51
CA ALA A 193 -0.53 4.58 1.66
C ALA A 193 -1.83 5.16 2.20
N LEU A 194 -1.90 5.32 3.52
CA LEU A 194 -3.05 5.89 4.20
C LEU A 194 -2.56 6.91 5.23
N LEU A 195 -2.51 8.17 4.80
CA LEU A 195 -2.02 9.30 5.58
C LEU A 195 -3.20 10.16 6.05
N TYR A 196 -2.94 11.09 6.97
CA TYR A 196 -3.89 12.17 7.20
C TYR A 196 -4.00 13.04 5.94
N PRO A 197 -5.16 13.72 5.72
CA PRO A 197 -5.22 14.76 4.70
C PRO A 197 -4.11 15.77 4.98
N HIS A 198 -3.40 16.20 3.94
CA HIS A 198 -2.15 16.94 4.12
C HIS A 198 -1.89 17.93 3.01
N THR A 199 -1.02 18.89 3.29
CA THR A 199 -0.58 19.89 2.31
C THR A 199 0.84 19.60 1.90
N SER A 200 1.07 19.32 0.63
CA SER A 200 2.41 19.19 0.06
C SER A 200 2.54 20.06 -1.18
N ARG A 201 3.62 20.83 -1.25
CA ARG A 201 3.91 21.77 -2.37
C ARG A 201 2.74 22.70 -2.71
N GLY A 202 2.05 23.22 -1.70
CA GLY A 202 0.94 24.16 -1.85
C GLY A 202 -0.39 23.55 -2.31
N LYS A 203 -0.47 22.22 -2.41
CA LYS A 203 -1.69 21.48 -2.77
C LYS A 203 -2.17 20.64 -1.60
N HIS A 204 -3.48 20.45 -1.51
CA HIS A 204 -4.11 19.64 -0.47
C HIS A 204 -4.49 18.27 -1.02
N TYR A 205 -4.13 17.21 -0.31
CA TYR A 205 -4.34 15.82 -0.75
C TYR A 205 -5.25 15.06 0.20
N VAL A 206 -5.99 14.10 -0.36
CA VAL A 206 -6.79 13.13 0.41
C VAL A 206 -5.89 12.13 1.16
N THR A 207 -6.51 11.23 1.93
CA THR A 207 -5.79 10.28 2.79
C THR A 207 -5.09 9.16 2.03
N SER A 208 -5.75 8.63 1.00
CA SER A 208 -5.31 7.43 0.28
C SER A 208 -4.36 7.83 -0.86
N GLY A 209 -3.26 7.11 -0.97
CA GLY A 209 -2.32 7.24 -2.08
C GLY A 209 -1.92 5.88 -2.62
N LEU A 210 -1.62 5.81 -3.92
CA LEU A 210 -1.27 4.56 -4.60
C LEU A 210 0.12 4.67 -5.26
N TYR A 211 0.95 3.65 -5.07
CA TYR A 211 2.19 3.50 -5.84
C TYR A 211 1.90 2.76 -7.14
N THR A 212 1.88 3.50 -8.25
CA THR A 212 1.39 3.05 -9.56
C THR A 212 2.09 3.76 -10.71
N LYS A 213 1.93 3.23 -11.93
CA LYS A 213 2.09 4.04 -13.15
C LYS A 213 0.94 5.06 -13.26
N PRO A 214 1.04 6.09 -14.12
CA PRO A 214 -0.06 7.05 -14.29
C PRO A 214 -1.40 6.38 -14.55
N LYS A 215 -2.49 7.10 -14.21
CA LYS A 215 -3.87 6.59 -14.30
C LYS A 215 -4.13 5.39 -13.39
N SER A 216 -3.36 5.27 -12.31
CA SER A 216 -3.50 4.21 -11.30
C SER A 216 -3.31 2.80 -11.87
N ILE A 217 -2.49 2.66 -12.91
CA ILE A 217 -2.20 1.37 -13.54
C ILE A 217 -1.13 0.64 -12.72
N PRO A 218 -1.33 -0.63 -12.36
CA PRO A 218 -0.31 -1.39 -11.63
C PRO A 218 0.94 -1.65 -12.46
N ILE A 219 2.06 -1.89 -11.78
CA ILE A 219 3.30 -2.28 -12.43
C ILE A 219 3.21 -3.76 -12.81
N SER A 220 3.47 -4.08 -14.08
CA SER A 220 3.50 -5.45 -14.62
C SER A 220 4.74 -5.75 -15.47
N ASP A 221 5.74 -4.85 -15.45
CA ASP A 221 7.00 -5.03 -16.17
C ASP A 221 7.85 -6.11 -15.49
N PRO A 222 8.13 -7.26 -16.14
CA PRO A 222 8.87 -8.36 -15.50
C PRO A 222 10.27 -7.98 -15.01
N ALA A 223 10.92 -6.99 -15.61
CA ALA A 223 12.23 -6.53 -15.15
C ALA A 223 12.12 -5.82 -13.79
N VAL A 224 11.11 -4.97 -13.62
CA VAL A 224 10.86 -4.27 -12.35
C VAL A 224 10.37 -5.26 -11.30
N LEU A 225 9.47 -6.16 -11.67
CA LEU A 225 8.92 -7.16 -10.73
C LEU A 225 9.96 -8.14 -10.21
N LYS A 226 10.97 -8.47 -11.03
CA LYS A 226 12.09 -9.34 -10.61
C LYS A 226 13.06 -8.65 -9.66
N GLU A 227 13.17 -7.32 -9.75
CA GLU A 227 14.03 -6.53 -8.86
C GLU A 227 13.37 -6.24 -7.51
N PHE A 228 12.04 -6.20 -7.47
CA PHE A 228 11.24 -6.05 -6.25
C PHE A 228 11.31 -7.30 -5.35
#